data_AF-A0A2G2WD10-F1
#
_entry.id   AF-A0A2G2WD10-F1
#
_cell.length_a   1.000
_cell.length_b   1.000
_cell.length_c   1.000
_cell.angle_alpha   90.00
_cell.angle_beta   90.00
_cell.angle_gamma   90.00
#
_symmetry.space_group_name_H-M   'P 1'
#
loop_
_entity.id
_entity.type
_entity.pdbx_description
1 polymer ?
#
loop_
_entity_poly.entity_id
_entity_poly.type
_entity_poly.pdbx_seq_one_letter_code
_entity_poly.pdbx_strand_id
1 'polypeptide(L)' 'MVEVFIEQYREIVDDSTAAFLVAIALGDESYIEKIREAQKAIDLPNVVCVDARGLQLKEDKSSFNHKGSSYIRSNVG' A
#
# COMPACT_ATOMS: atom_id res chain seq x y z
N MET A 1 -4.13 13.32 -3.18
CA MET A 1 -2.89 13.37 -2.36
C MET A 1 -1.99 12.17 -2.64
N VAL A 2 -2.51 10.93 -2.64
CA VAL A 2 -1.73 9.72 -3.00
C VAL A 2 -1.32 9.71 -4.48
N GLU A 3 -2.23 10.02 -5.40
CA GLU A 3 -1.92 10.12 -6.84
C GLU A 3 -0.80 11.13 -7.12
N VAL A 4 -0.87 12.32 -6.51
CA VAL A 4 0.17 13.36 -6.63
C VAL A 4 1.55 12.85 -6.21
N PHE A 5 1.62 12.02 -5.16
CA PHE A 5 2.86 11.40 -4.72
C PHE A 5 3.40 10.36 -5.72
N ILE A 6 2.52 9.60 -6.36
CA ILE A 6 2.89 8.60 -7.37
C ILE A 6 3.44 9.30 -8.62
N GLU A 7 2.77 10.35 -9.10
CA GLU A 7 3.24 11.11 -10.26
C GLU A 7 4.60 11.78 -9.98
N GLN A 8 4.79 12.32 -8.76
CA GLN A 8 6.10 12.84 -8.33
C GLN A 8 7.18 11.75 -8.27
N TYR A 9 6.83 10.54 -7.82
CA TYR A 9 7.77 9.42 -7.80
C TYR A 9 8.19 9.00 -9.22
N ARG A 10 7.26 8.97 -10.17
CA ARG A 10 7.52 8.66 -11.59
C ARG A 10 8.45 9.68 -12.25
N GLU A 11 8.27 10.96 -11.92
CA GLU A 11 9.16 12.02 -12.39
C GLU A 11 10.62 11.80 -11.93
N ILE A 12 10.80 11.18 -10.76
CA ILE A 12 12.13 10.94 -10.16
C ILE A 12 12.72 9.59 -10.57
N VAL A 13 11.92 8.53 -10.70
CA VAL A 13 12.37 7.13 -10.79
C VAL A 13 12.15 6.48 -12.17
N ASP A 14 11.66 7.24 -13.16
CA ASP A 14 11.24 6.78 -14.49
C ASP A 14 9.86 6.08 -14.48
N ASP A 15 9.01 6.47 -15.44
CA ASP A 15 7.59 6.08 -15.54
C ASP A 15 7.38 4.60 -15.94
N SER A 16 8.45 3.94 -16.42
CA SER A 16 8.41 2.50 -16.69
C SER A 16 8.57 1.64 -15.43
N THR A 17 8.97 2.24 -14.30
CA THR A 17 9.18 1.52 -13.03
C THR A 17 7.85 1.18 -12.37
N ALA A 18 7.64 -0.10 -12.06
CA ALA A 18 6.47 -0.56 -11.31
C ALA A 18 6.44 0.07 -9.92
N ALA A 19 5.31 0.68 -9.56
CA ALA A 19 5.07 1.24 -8.23
C ALA A 19 4.01 0.41 -7.50
N PHE A 20 4.20 0.22 -6.20
CA PHE A 20 3.28 -0.57 -5.38
C PHE A 20 2.62 0.31 -4.34
N LEU A 21 1.29 0.26 -4.30
CA LEU A 21 0.49 0.86 -3.25
C LEU A 21 0.11 -0.22 -2.26
N VAL A 22 0.36 0.04 -0.97
CA VAL A 22 -0.13 -0.84 0.10
C VAL A 22 -1.41 -0.24 0.64
N ALA A 23 -2.53 -0.94 0.46
CA ALA A 23 -3.79 -0.55 1.07
C ALA A 23 -3.65 -0.71 2.58
N ILE A 24 -3.76 0.40 3.30
CA ILE A 24 -3.38 0.46 4.72
C ILE A 24 -4.42 -0.31 5.54
N ALA A 25 -3.94 -1.17 6.44
CA ALA A 25 -4.77 -1.92 7.39
C ALA A 25 -4.65 -1.40 8.83
N LEU A 26 -3.90 -0.31 9.03
CA LEU A 26 -3.53 0.28 10.31
C LEU A 26 -3.84 1.77 10.34
N GLY A 27 -4.54 2.25 11.36
CA GLY A 27 -4.88 3.66 11.50
C GLY A 27 -6.14 3.86 12.34
N ASP A 28 -6.62 5.10 12.38
CA ASP A 28 -7.89 5.42 13.02
C ASP A 28 -9.04 4.65 12.35
N GLU A 29 -9.74 3.82 13.13
CA GLU A 29 -10.86 3.00 12.68
C GLU A 29 -11.96 3.82 11.98
N SER A 30 -12.08 5.10 12.32
CA SER A 30 -13.07 6.03 11.74
C SER A 30 -12.84 6.34 10.26
N TYR A 31 -11.60 6.18 9.78
CA TYR A 31 -11.19 6.56 8.42
C TYR A 31 -10.57 5.43 7.62
N ILE A 32 -10.21 4.31 8.26
CA ILE A 32 -9.44 3.24 7.63
C ILE A 32 -10.12 2.67 6.38
N GLU A 33 -11.44 2.47 6.40
CA GLU A 33 -12.17 1.95 5.24
C GLU A 33 -12.20 2.93 4.08
N LYS A 34 -12.43 4.22 4.35
CA LYS A 34 -12.43 5.27 3.32
C LYS A 34 -11.07 5.40 2.65
N ILE A 35 -10.00 5.34 3.44
CA ILE A 35 -8.63 5.38 2.92
C ILE A 35 -8.36 4.15 2.05
N ARG A 36 -8.75 2.95 2.52
CA ARG A 36 -8.53 1.71 1.78
C ARG A 36 -9.34 1.64 0.49
N GLU A 37 -10.59 2.12 0.48
CA GLU A 37 -11.40 2.26 -0.73
C GLU A 37 -10.74 3.21 -1.73
N ALA A 38 -10.26 4.37 -1.28
CA ALA A 38 -9.56 5.32 -2.13
C ALA A 38 -8.27 4.71 -2.71
N GLN A 39 -7.49 3.97 -1.93
CA GLN A 39 -6.27 3.30 -2.40
C GLN A 39 -6.56 2.20 -3.43
N LYS A 40 -7.69 1.51 -3.33
CA LYS A 40 -8.12 0.49 -4.29
C LYS A 40 -8.71 1.07 -5.57
N ALA A 41 -9.24 2.29 -5.50
CA ALA A 41 -9.79 2.99 -6.64
C ALA A 41 -8.72 3.65 -7.53
N ILE A 42 -7.45 3.70 -7.09
CA ILE A 42 -6.35 4.19 -7.90
C ILE A 42 -6.09 3.20 -9.04
N ASP A 43 -6.40 3.63 -10.25
CA ASP A 43 -6.19 2.92 -11.50
C ASP A 43 -5.16 3.67 -12.33
N LEU A 44 -3.88 3.36 -12.08
CA LEU A 44 -2.74 3.97 -12.77
C LEU A 44 -1.90 2.88 -13.44
N PRO A 45 -1.39 3.11 -14.67
CA PRO A 45 -0.56 2.12 -15.36
C PRO A 45 0.70 1.81 -14.56
N ASN A 46 1.13 0.55 -14.52
CA ASN A 46 2.29 0.10 -13.73
C ASN A 46 2.16 0.33 -12.21
N VAL A 47 0.95 0.60 -11.70
CA VAL A 47 0.67 0.70 -10.26
C VAL A 47 -0.19 -0.49 -9.82
N VAL A 48 0.29 -1.23 -8.81
CA VAL A 48 -0.47 -2.36 -8.23
C VAL A 48 -0.81 -2.04 -6.78
N CYS A 49 -2.10 -2.19 -6.43
CA CYS A 49 -2.57 -2.06 -5.06
C CYS A 49 -2.61 -3.43 -4.37
N VAL A 50 -1.84 -3.59 -3.29
CA VAL A 50 -1.81 -4.79 -2.45
C VAL A 50 -2.61 -4.53 -1.17
N ASP A 51 -3.69 -5.28 -0.96
CA ASP A 51 -4.51 -5.16 0.26
C ASP A 51 -3.82 -5.85 1.44
N ALA A 52 -3.39 -5.08 2.44
CA ALA A 52 -2.71 -5.60 3.62
C ALA A 52 -3.68 -6.06 4.73
N ARG A 53 -4.99 -6.04 4.50
CA ARG A 53 -5.98 -6.49 5.47
C ARG A 53 -5.74 -7.95 5.89
N GLY A 54 -5.82 -8.19 7.20
CA GLY A 54 -5.67 -9.54 7.78
C GLY A 54 -4.21 -10.00 7.89
N LEU A 55 -3.24 -9.21 7.43
CA LEU A 55 -1.84 -9.49 7.70
C LEU A 55 -1.54 -9.35 9.18
N GLN A 56 -0.70 -10.27 9.67
CA GLN A 56 -0.37 -10.31 11.08
C GLN A 56 0.46 -9.10 11.48
N LEU A 57 0.00 -8.46 12.55
CA LEU A 57 0.68 -7.35 13.19
C LEU A 57 1.61 -7.85 14.29
N LYS A 58 2.51 -6.98 14.73
CA LYS A 58 3.19 -7.12 16.02
C LYS A 58 2.21 -6.88 17.16
N GLU A 59 2.61 -7.25 18.38
CA GLU A 59 1.79 -7.12 19.59
C GLU A 59 1.36 -5.67 19.87
N ASP A 60 2.22 -4.70 19.54
CA ASP A 60 1.96 -3.26 19.67
C ASP A 60 1.01 -2.70 18.60
N LYS A 61 0.60 -3.52 17.63
CA LYS A 61 -0.27 -3.17 16.49
C LYS A 61 0.24 -1.97 15.66
N SER A 62 1.52 -1.63 15.77
CA SER A 62 2.11 -0.46 15.07
C SER A 62 2.66 -0.82 13.68
N SER A 63 2.98 -2.10 13.47
CA SER A 63 3.65 -2.59 12.26
C SER A 63 3.35 -4.06 11.99
N PHE A 64 3.58 -4.51 10.75
CA PHE A 64 3.50 -5.93 10.40
C PHE A 64 4.62 -6.73 11.07
N ASN A 65 4.30 -7.97 11.46
CA ASN A 65 5.32 -8.90 11.94
C ASN A 65 6.12 -9.49 10.76
N HIS A 66 7.06 -10.39 11.06
CA HIS A 66 7.88 -11.03 10.03
C HIS A 66 7.04 -11.75 8.96
N LYS A 67 5.96 -12.44 9.34
CA LYS A 67 5.09 -13.16 8.41
C LYS A 67 4.32 -12.20 7.49
N GLY A 68 3.73 -11.14 8.07
CA GLY A 68 3.02 -10.11 7.30
C GLY A 68 3.95 -9.41 6.31
N SER A 69 5.17 -9.08 6.75
CA SER A 69 6.19 -8.44 5.88
C SER A 69 6.65 -9.36 4.75
N SER A 70 6.88 -10.64 5.04
CA SER A 70 7.28 -11.63 4.03
C SER A 70 6.17 -11.88 3.00
N TYR A 71 4.91 -11.86 3.42
CA TYR A 71 3.77 -11.95 2.49
C TYR A 71 3.74 -10.78 1.50
N ILE A 72 3.90 -9.55 1.98
CA ILE A 72 3.96 -8.37 1.11
C ILE A 72 5.09 -8.54 0.09
N ARG A 73 6.31 -8.90 0.53
CA ARG A 73 7.43 -9.13 -0.39
C ARG A 73 7.19 -10.23 -1.42
N SER A 74 6.45 -11.28 -1.10
CA SER A 74 6.14 -12.35 -2.05
C SER A 74 5.10 -11.97 -3.12
N ASN A 75 4.32 -10.91 -2.88
CA ASN A 75 3.29 -10.41 -3.80
C ASN A 75 3.69 -9.09 -4.47
N VAL A 76 4.85 -8.56 -4.10
CA VAL A 76 5.46 -7.34 -4.61
C VAL A 76 6.79 -7.78 -5.23
N GLY A 77 6.69 -8.39 -6.42
CA GLY A 77 7.83 -8.92 -7.17
C GLY A 77 8.73 -7.84 -7.73
#